data_AF-A0A564ZMV0-F1
#
_entry.id   AF-A0A564ZMV0-F1
#
_cell.length_a   1.000
_cell.length_b   1.000
_cell.length_c   1.000
_cell.angle_alpha   90.00
_cell.angle_beta   90.00
_cell.angle_gamma   90.00
#
_symmetry.space_group_name_H-M   'P 1'
#
loop_
_entity.id
_entity.type
_entity.pdbx_description
1 polymer ?
#
loop_
_entity_poly.entity_id
_entity_poly.type
_entity_poly.pdbx_seq_one_letter_code
_entity_poly.pdbx_strand_id
1 'polypeptide(L)'
;MDWLKAIYGVLGAEYPILSLVGAAVLGAFLLGGAWWLVGREYRKEHPLTATAEVPTTRSETDRPGDRSPKPGATDSSKDAAASAPPEGSAVQRVENNQSPGANIYQAGRDIVVTSGAAVSEARIRTLILEVRLTCVLKDPHGDLPPDEVPFMPVGDASAYLEGPAGRQRLTFSSPVRFRRLSDNRIVVINRFALDPAGDLVNQPTHVLANYKNIIAPVITIVWGKEFDKFTLLELSLSLNGADPAYYSWPYDVPFQIGPVFTVPFENFKKKLGL
;
A
#
# COMPACT_ATOMS: atom_id res chain seq x y z
N MET A 1 32.46 -45.33 4.52
CA MET A 1 32.90 -44.02 3.96
C MET A 1 33.95 -44.19 2.86
N ASP A 2 34.63 -45.33 2.77
CA ASP A 2 35.75 -45.54 1.85
C ASP A 2 35.35 -45.61 0.38
N TRP A 3 34.13 -46.03 0.08
CA TRP A 3 33.62 -46.08 -1.30
C TRP A 3 33.46 -44.68 -1.93
N LEU A 4 33.10 -43.66 -1.14
CA LEU A 4 33.03 -42.27 -1.61
C LEU A 4 34.41 -41.72 -1.94
N LYS A 5 35.42 -42.05 -1.12
CA LYS A 5 36.82 -41.69 -1.38
C LYS A 5 37.36 -42.39 -2.63
N ALA A 6 36.98 -43.64 -2.87
CA ALA A 6 37.36 -44.38 -4.07
C ALA A 6 36.76 -43.75 -5.35
N ILE A 7 35.47 -43.39 -5.33
CA ILE A 7 34.82 -42.72 -6.47
C ILE A 7 35.43 -41.33 -6.71
N TYR A 8 35.68 -40.56 -5.64
CA TYR A 8 36.29 -39.23 -5.75
C TYR A 8 37.75 -39.30 -6.20
N GLY A 9 38.49 -40.34 -5.81
CA GLY A 9 39.88 -40.56 -6.24
C GLY A 9 39.99 -40.86 -7.73
N VAL A 10 39.03 -41.59 -8.31
CA VAL A 10 39.04 -41.96 -9.73
C VAL A 10 38.50 -40.83 -10.62
N LEU A 11 37.47 -40.09 -10.19
CA LEU A 11 36.81 -39.07 -11.02
C LEU A 11 37.20 -37.62 -10.67
N GLY A 12 37.56 -37.34 -9.41
CA GLY A 12 37.77 -35.98 -8.91
C GLY A 12 39.12 -35.39 -9.28
N ALA A 13 40.16 -36.21 -9.46
CA ALA A 13 41.51 -35.73 -9.74
C ALA A 13 41.69 -35.21 -11.19
N GLU A 14 41.05 -35.86 -12.16
CA GLU A 14 41.18 -35.46 -13.57
C GLU A 14 40.17 -34.37 -13.99
N TYR A 15 39.00 -34.29 -13.34
CA TYR A 15 37.93 -33.36 -13.72
C TYR A 15 37.24 -32.70 -12.51
N PRO A 16 37.86 -31.67 -11.89
CA PRO A 16 37.35 -31.06 -10.67
C PRO A 16 35.99 -30.36 -10.85
N ILE A 17 35.71 -29.80 -12.03
CA ILE A 17 34.43 -29.10 -12.30
C ILE A 17 33.29 -30.12 -12.52
N LEU A 18 33.54 -31.17 -13.31
CA LEU A 18 32.53 -32.20 -13.58
C LEU A 18 32.15 -32.99 -12.32
N SER A 19 33.14 -33.26 -11.45
CA SER A 19 32.88 -33.92 -10.16
C SER A 19 32.06 -33.04 -9.21
N LEU A 20 32.30 -31.73 -9.19
CA LEU A 20 31.47 -30.77 -8.42
C LEU A 20 30.02 -30.74 -8.93
N VAL A 21 29.82 -30.66 -10.25
CA VAL A 21 28.47 -30.68 -10.85
C VAL A 21 27.77 -32.00 -10.56
N GLY A 22 28.46 -33.13 -10.69
CA GLY A 22 27.92 -34.45 -10.36
C GLY A 22 27.50 -34.57 -8.90
N ALA A 23 28.34 -34.08 -7.97
CA ALA A 23 28.02 -34.06 -6.55
C ALA A 23 26.82 -33.15 -6.23
N ALA A 24 26.73 -31.97 -6.86
CA ALA A 24 25.63 -31.05 -6.68
C ALA A 24 24.30 -31.63 -7.19
N VAL A 25 24.30 -32.27 -8.36
CA VAL A 25 23.11 -32.94 -8.92
C VAL A 25 22.69 -34.10 -8.03
N LEU A 26 23.62 -34.93 -7.57
CA LEU A 26 23.32 -36.04 -6.68
C LEU A 26 22.76 -35.55 -5.33
N GLY A 27 23.34 -34.49 -4.76
CA GLY A 27 22.86 -33.85 -3.54
C GLY A 27 21.45 -33.28 -3.70
N ALA A 28 21.17 -32.60 -4.81
CA ALA A 28 19.85 -32.07 -5.12
C ALA A 28 18.80 -33.18 -5.27
N PHE A 29 19.16 -34.31 -5.90
CA PHE A 29 18.26 -35.46 -6.01
C PHE A 29 17.96 -36.12 -4.66
N LEU A 30 18.98 -36.32 -3.82
CA LEU A 30 18.80 -36.95 -2.52
C LEU A 30 18.02 -36.06 -1.55
N LEU A 31 18.39 -34.79 -1.43
CA LEU A 31 17.72 -33.83 -0.55
C LEU A 31 16.31 -33.48 -1.06
N GLY A 32 16.16 -33.25 -2.36
CA GLY A 32 14.87 -32.99 -2.98
C GLY A 32 13.92 -34.19 -2.88
N GLY A 33 14.42 -35.40 -3.11
CA GLY A 33 13.66 -36.63 -2.97
C GLY A 33 13.21 -36.90 -1.53
N ALA A 34 14.11 -36.73 -0.55
CA ALA A 34 13.78 -36.84 0.87
C ALA A 34 12.73 -35.80 1.29
N TRP A 35 12.89 -34.53 0.88
CA TRP A 35 11.93 -33.46 1.17
C TRP A 35 10.56 -33.74 0.56
N TRP A 36 10.52 -34.25 -0.67
CA TRP A 36 9.28 -34.62 -1.34
C TRP A 36 8.55 -35.76 -0.63
N LEU A 37 9.27 -36.79 -0.16
CA LEU A 37 8.69 -37.89 0.62
C LEU A 37 8.09 -37.39 1.95
N VAL A 38 8.81 -36.53 2.68
CA VAL A 38 8.31 -35.92 3.92
C VAL A 38 7.05 -35.08 3.65
N GLY A 39 7.07 -34.24 2.62
CA GLY A 39 5.90 -33.42 2.24
C GLY A 39 4.71 -34.24 1.74
N ARG A 40 4.95 -35.46 1.24
CA ARG A 40 3.89 -36.40 0.86
C ARG A 40 3.25 -37.03 2.10
N GLU A 41 4.04 -37.42 3.09
CA GLU A 41 3.51 -37.99 4.35
C GLU A 41 2.75 -36.94 5.15
N TYR A 42 3.31 -35.72 5.25
CA TYR A 42 2.65 -34.59 5.91
C TYR A 42 1.26 -34.28 5.32
N ARG A 43 1.10 -34.39 3.99
CA ARG A 43 -0.20 -34.22 3.31
C ARG A 43 -1.21 -35.32 3.62
N LYS A 44 -0.77 -36.54 3.97
CA LYS A 44 -1.66 -37.62 4.40
C LYS A 44 -2.14 -37.39 5.84
N GLU A 45 -1.25 -36.90 6.70
CA GLU A 45 -1.55 -36.64 8.12
C GLU A 45 -2.41 -35.39 8.32
N HIS A 46 -2.29 -34.42 7.41
CA HIS A 46 -3.08 -33.19 7.41
C HIS A 46 -3.86 -33.04 6.10
N PRO A 47 -4.91 -33.85 5.87
CA PRO A 47 -5.82 -33.58 4.77
C PRO A 47 -6.37 -32.18 4.97
N LEU A 48 -6.17 -31.31 3.98
CA LEU A 48 -6.71 -29.96 3.98
C LEU A 48 -8.24 -30.08 3.93
N THR A 49 -8.87 -30.10 5.10
CA THR A 49 -10.33 -30.06 5.24
C THR A 49 -10.79 -28.64 4.87
N ALA A 50 -10.80 -28.35 3.57
CA ALA A 50 -11.37 -27.13 3.03
C ALA A 50 -12.89 -27.29 2.96
N THR A 51 -13.55 -27.25 4.11
CA THR A 51 -14.98 -26.93 4.20
C THR A 51 -15.08 -25.55 4.84
N ALA A 52 -14.73 -24.52 4.08
CA ALA A 52 -15.13 -23.17 4.41
C ALA A 52 -16.62 -23.04 4.04
N GLU A 53 -17.50 -23.24 5.02
CA GLU A 53 -18.90 -22.84 4.88
C GLU A 53 -18.93 -21.32 4.63
N VAL A 54 -19.36 -20.94 3.44
CA VAL A 54 -19.58 -19.53 3.07
C VAL A 54 -20.81 -19.05 3.82
N PRO A 55 -20.71 -18.12 4.79
CA PRO A 55 -21.88 -17.54 5.41
C PRO A 55 -22.58 -16.67 4.37
N THR A 56 -23.77 -17.12 3.94
CA THR A 56 -24.62 -16.36 3.04
C THR A 56 -25.36 -15.29 3.84
N THR A 57 -24.72 -14.15 4.11
CA THR A 57 -25.40 -13.00 4.72
C THR A 57 -26.11 -12.21 3.63
N ARG A 58 -27.40 -12.52 3.43
CA ARG A 58 -28.32 -11.75 2.59
C ARG A 58 -28.64 -10.43 3.31
N SER A 59 -28.02 -9.33 2.88
CA SER A 59 -28.43 -7.99 3.32
C SER A 59 -29.41 -7.40 2.33
N GLU A 60 -30.67 -7.38 2.76
CA GLU A 60 -31.77 -6.62 2.20
C GLU A 60 -31.57 -5.15 2.62
N THR A 61 -31.52 -4.22 1.68
CA THR A 61 -31.48 -2.79 1.98
C THR A 61 -32.44 -2.07 1.06
N ASP A 62 -33.67 -1.94 1.56
CA ASP A 62 -34.63 -0.92 1.18
C ASP A 62 -34.01 0.47 1.36
N ARG A 63 -34.14 1.32 0.34
CA ARG A 63 -33.83 2.75 0.47
C ARG A 63 -34.90 3.57 -0.27
N PRO A 64 -35.84 4.19 0.46
CA PRO A 64 -36.74 5.18 -0.11
C PRO A 64 -36.21 6.61 0.11
N GLY A 65 -36.49 7.50 -0.84
CA GLY A 65 -36.63 8.93 -0.56
C GLY A 65 -35.64 9.86 -1.26
N ASP A 66 -35.85 10.07 -2.55
CA ASP A 66 -35.26 11.15 -3.32
C ASP A 66 -36.15 12.41 -3.16
N ARG A 67 -35.63 13.45 -2.49
CA ARG A 67 -36.27 14.79 -2.43
C ARG A 67 -35.24 15.84 -2.82
N SER A 68 -35.35 16.31 -4.06
CA SER A 68 -34.72 17.53 -4.56
C SER A 68 -35.39 18.79 -4.00
N PRO A 69 -34.62 19.81 -3.57
CA PRO A 69 -35.08 21.19 -3.55
C PRO A 69 -34.42 22.04 -4.65
N LYS A 70 -35.31 22.80 -5.28
CA LYS A 70 -35.18 23.83 -6.31
C LYS A 70 -34.29 25.00 -5.87
N PRO A 71 -33.43 25.58 -6.74
CA PRO A 71 -32.71 26.81 -6.43
C PRO A 71 -33.59 28.04 -6.72
N GLY A 72 -33.72 28.91 -5.72
CA GLY A 72 -34.29 30.24 -5.83
C GLY A 72 -33.19 31.25 -6.17
N ALA A 73 -33.42 32.02 -7.23
CA ALA A 73 -32.65 33.19 -7.61
C ALA A 73 -33.04 34.37 -6.73
N THR A 74 -32.05 35.15 -6.28
CA THR A 74 -32.30 36.54 -5.84
C THR A 74 -31.18 37.44 -6.30
N ASP A 75 -31.62 38.51 -6.96
CA ASP A 75 -30.86 39.58 -7.59
C ASP A 75 -30.15 40.53 -6.62
N SER A 76 -29.04 41.02 -7.16
CA SER A 76 -28.37 42.32 -7.04
C SER A 76 -29.07 43.49 -6.32
N SER A 77 -28.35 44.11 -5.38
CA SER A 77 -28.34 45.56 -5.10
C SER A 77 -26.98 45.89 -4.45
N LYS A 78 -26.10 46.74 -4.95
CA LYS A 78 -26.11 48.18 -5.32
C LYS A 78 -25.53 49.06 -4.19
N ASP A 79 -24.38 49.65 -4.52
CA ASP A 79 -23.77 50.93 -4.11
C ASP A 79 -23.15 51.19 -2.72
N ALA A 80 -21.90 51.68 -2.84
CA ALA A 80 -21.26 52.82 -2.16
C ALA A 80 -20.89 52.75 -0.67
N ALA A 81 -19.59 52.88 -0.38
CA ALA A 81 -18.95 54.17 -0.06
C ALA A 81 -17.59 53.94 0.63
N ALA A 82 -16.57 54.65 0.15
CA ALA A 82 -15.27 54.75 0.80
C ALA A 82 -15.39 55.54 2.11
N SER A 83 -14.84 55.02 3.20
CA SER A 83 -14.62 55.75 4.45
C SER A 83 -13.21 55.47 4.95
N ALA A 84 -12.53 56.55 5.31
CA ALA A 84 -11.15 56.60 5.80
C ALA A 84 -10.98 55.82 7.12
N PRO A 85 -9.75 55.36 7.47
CA PRO A 85 -9.52 54.58 8.67
C PRO A 85 -9.45 55.49 9.91
N PRO A 86 -10.09 55.14 11.04
CA PRO A 86 -9.81 55.76 12.32
C PRO A 86 -8.55 55.14 12.92
N GLU A 87 -7.63 56.01 13.35
CA GLU A 87 -6.50 55.67 14.20
C GLU A 87 -6.98 55.12 15.56
N GLY A 88 -6.30 54.07 16.04
CA GLY A 88 -6.21 53.76 17.46
C GLY A 88 -7.36 52.95 18.08
N SER A 89 -7.54 51.69 17.67
CA SER A 89 -8.27 50.71 18.50
C SER A 89 -7.30 49.81 19.24
N ALA A 90 -7.28 49.93 20.56
CA ALA A 90 -6.51 49.09 21.45
C ALA A 90 -7.03 47.63 21.35
N VAL A 91 -6.21 46.73 20.82
CA VAL A 91 -6.49 45.29 20.77
C VAL A 91 -6.29 44.72 22.17
N GLN A 92 -7.38 44.33 22.82
CA GLN A 92 -7.33 43.68 24.13
C GLN A 92 -7.25 42.17 23.93
N ARG A 93 -6.11 41.57 24.29
CA ARG A 93 -5.92 40.11 24.28
C ARG A 93 -6.57 39.52 25.53
N VAL A 94 -7.60 38.71 25.37
CA VAL A 94 -8.25 37.99 26.48
C VAL A 94 -7.75 36.55 26.45
N GLU A 95 -7.01 36.15 27.47
CA GLU A 95 -6.52 34.78 27.65
C GLU A 95 -7.61 33.95 28.34
N ASN A 96 -8.23 33.02 27.61
CA ASN A 96 -9.30 32.17 28.14
C ASN A 96 -8.77 30.76 28.43
N ASN A 97 -8.77 30.36 29.70
CA ASN A 97 -8.30 29.04 30.16
C ASN A 97 -9.22 27.86 29.78
N GLN A 98 -10.38 28.09 29.16
CA GLN A 98 -11.30 27.02 28.75
C GLN A 98 -11.06 26.47 27.34
N SER A 99 -10.11 27.01 26.57
CA SER A 99 -9.78 26.51 25.23
C SER A 99 -8.29 26.68 24.93
N PRO A 100 -7.44 25.69 25.29
CA PRO A 100 -6.01 25.74 25.00
C PRO A 100 -5.76 25.92 23.50
N GLY A 101 -5.08 27.01 23.10
CA GLY A 101 -4.67 27.28 21.71
C GLY A 101 -5.58 28.23 20.91
N ALA A 102 -6.72 28.67 21.43
CA ALA A 102 -7.54 29.67 20.74
C ALA A 102 -6.98 31.09 20.97
N ASN A 103 -6.60 31.78 19.89
CA ASN A 103 -6.33 33.22 19.95
C ASN A 103 -7.64 33.96 19.62
N ILE A 104 -8.23 34.60 20.64
CA ILE A 104 -9.43 35.42 20.48
C ILE A 104 -8.99 36.85 20.23
N TYR A 105 -9.33 37.39 19.06
CA TYR A 105 -9.18 38.80 18.75
C TYR A 105 -10.55 39.45 18.79
N GLN A 106 -10.72 40.42 19.67
CA GLN A 106 -11.93 41.23 19.74
C GLN A 106 -11.64 42.60 19.14
N ALA A 107 -12.27 42.90 18.00
CA ALA A 107 -12.21 44.20 17.34
C ALA A 107 -13.62 44.79 17.34
N GLY A 108 -13.92 45.61 18.36
CA GLY A 108 -15.25 46.21 18.52
C GLY A 108 -16.31 45.20 19.01
N ARG A 109 -17.46 45.15 18.32
CA ARG A 109 -18.63 44.33 18.70
C ARG A 109 -18.56 42.88 18.17
N ASP A 110 -17.64 42.62 17.25
CA ASP A 110 -17.47 41.29 16.66
C ASP A 110 -16.29 40.56 17.31
N ILE A 111 -16.53 39.31 17.71
CA ILE A 111 -15.51 38.41 18.24
C ILE A 111 -15.04 37.55 17.07
N VAL A 112 -13.82 37.77 16.60
CA VAL A 112 -13.19 36.90 15.62
C VAL A 112 -12.44 35.82 16.39
N VAL A 113 -13.07 34.65 16.49
CA VAL A 113 -12.41 33.44 16.95
C VAL A 113 -11.61 32.89 15.79
N THR A 114 -10.35 33.31 15.66
CA THR A 114 -9.37 32.52 14.91
C THR A 114 -9.03 31.32 15.76
N SER A 115 -9.73 30.22 15.49
CA SER A 115 -9.21 28.89 15.79
C SER A 115 -7.92 28.72 14.98
N GLY A 116 -6.82 29.24 15.53
CA GLY A 116 -5.50 28.64 15.32
C GLY A 116 -5.60 27.26 15.92
N ALA A 117 -6.27 26.34 15.21
CA ALA A 117 -6.37 24.97 15.61
C ALA A 117 -4.93 24.53 15.81
N ALA A 118 -4.50 24.40 17.07
CA ALA A 118 -3.43 23.51 17.41
C ALA A 118 -3.79 22.25 16.65
N VAL A 119 -3.06 21.97 15.56
CA VAL A 119 -3.29 20.80 14.74
C VAL A 119 -3.24 19.68 15.74
N SER A 120 -4.42 19.18 16.12
CA SER A 120 -4.54 18.04 17.00
C SER A 120 -3.62 17.04 16.36
N GLU A 121 -2.50 16.74 17.04
CA GLU A 121 -1.45 15.88 16.52
C GLU A 121 -2.08 14.51 16.40
N ALA A 122 -2.75 14.29 15.27
CA ALA A 122 -3.41 13.05 14.97
C ALA A 122 -2.32 12.00 15.13
N ARG A 123 -2.62 10.99 15.94
CA ARG A 123 -1.69 9.87 16.11
C ARG A 123 -1.94 8.88 15.00
N ILE A 124 -0.87 8.35 14.43
CA ILE A 124 -0.94 7.31 13.41
C ILE A 124 -1.46 6.03 14.08
N ARG A 125 -2.63 5.55 13.66
CA ARG A 125 -3.24 4.29 14.10
C ARG A 125 -3.22 3.27 12.98
N THR A 126 -3.55 3.73 11.77
CA THR A 126 -3.53 2.91 10.57
C THR A 126 -2.86 3.68 9.44
N LEU A 127 -2.09 2.97 8.62
CA LEU A 127 -1.55 3.48 7.38
C LEU A 127 -1.63 2.35 6.37
N ILE A 128 -2.36 2.57 5.29
CA ILE A 128 -2.65 1.57 4.26
C ILE A 128 -2.16 2.12 2.93
N LEU A 129 -1.23 1.41 2.30
CA LEU A 129 -0.77 1.65 0.94
C LEU A 129 -1.42 0.61 0.04
N GLU A 130 -2.09 1.04 -1.02
CA GLU A 130 -2.54 0.18 -2.11
C GLU A 130 -1.78 0.54 -3.38
N VAL A 131 -1.16 -0.46 -3.99
CA VAL A 131 -0.38 -0.36 -5.22
C VAL A 131 -1.16 -1.07 -6.31
N ARG A 132 -1.45 -0.37 -7.41
CA ARG A 132 -2.12 -0.91 -8.58
C ARG A 132 -1.19 -0.83 -9.77
N LEU A 133 -0.92 -1.98 -10.40
CA LEU A 133 -0.15 -2.04 -11.62
C LEU A 133 -1.05 -2.52 -12.76
N THR A 134 -1.25 -1.67 -13.75
CA THR A 134 -1.95 -2.04 -14.98
C THR A 134 -0.96 -2.64 -15.97
N CYS A 135 -1.23 -3.88 -16.38
CA CYS A 135 -0.44 -4.64 -17.35
C CYS A 135 -1.26 -4.96 -18.59
N VAL A 136 -0.60 -5.02 -19.75
CA VAL A 136 -1.12 -5.61 -20.99
C VAL A 136 -0.79 -7.10 -20.97
N LEU A 137 -1.75 -7.94 -21.35
CA LEU A 137 -1.57 -9.39 -21.47
C LEU A 137 -0.83 -9.75 -22.76
N LYS A 138 0.02 -10.77 -22.71
CA LYS A 138 0.66 -11.36 -23.91
C LYS A 138 -0.37 -11.99 -24.83
N ASP A 139 -1.31 -12.73 -24.24
CA ASP A 139 -2.45 -13.32 -24.93
C ASP A 139 -3.76 -12.76 -24.36
N PRO A 140 -4.54 -12.01 -25.15
CA PRO A 140 -5.89 -11.54 -24.80
C PRO A 140 -6.86 -12.63 -24.32
N HIS A 141 -6.63 -13.87 -24.76
CA HIS A 141 -7.46 -15.04 -24.50
C HIS A 141 -6.78 -16.06 -23.58
N GLY A 142 -5.59 -15.75 -23.07
CA GLY A 142 -4.85 -16.63 -22.16
C GLY A 142 -5.56 -16.82 -20.82
N ASP A 143 -5.15 -17.86 -20.10
CA ASP A 143 -5.65 -18.13 -18.76
C ASP A 143 -5.36 -16.94 -17.83
N LEU A 144 -6.41 -16.45 -17.18
CA LEU A 144 -6.32 -15.33 -16.27
C LEU A 144 -6.26 -15.80 -14.81
N PRO A 145 -5.60 -15.03 -13.93
CA PRO A 145 -5.71 -15.26 -12.51
C PRO A 145 -7.16 -15.14 -12.05
N PRO A 146 -7.55 -15.87 -10.98
CA PRO A 146 -8.74 -15.54 -10.21
C PRO A 146 -8.68 -14.09 -9.70
N ASP A 147 -9.84 -13.48 -9.46
CA ASP A 147 -9.93 -12.09 -8.97
C ASP A 147 -9.18 -11.88 -7.65
N GLU A 148 -9.08 -12.91 -6.80
CA GLU A 148 -8.28 -12.89 -5.58
C GLU A 148 -7.46 -14.18 -5.47
N VAL A 149 -6.17 -14.04 -5.18
CA VAL A 149 -5.27 -15.16 -4.96
C VAL A 149 -4.59 -14.99 -3.60
N PRO A 150 -4.85 -15.88 -2.62
CA PRO A 150 -4.14 -15.88 -1.36
C PRO A 150 -2.64 -16.01 -1.59
N PHE A 151 -1.87 -15.17 -0.91
CA PHE A 151 -0.42 -15.18 -1.04
C PHE A 151 0.23 -15.06 0.33
N MET A 152 1.00 -16.08 0.69
CA MET A 152 1.87 -16.05 1.84
C MET A 152 3.30 -15.81 1.33
N PRO A 153 3.88 -14.64 1.58
CA PRO A 153 5.20 -14.31 1.07
C PRO A 153 6.25 -15.24 1.67
N VAL A 154 7.07 -15.84 0.81
CA VAL A 154 8.30 -16.53 1.21
C VAL A 154 9.43 -15.51 1.13
N GLY A 155 9.69 -14.85 2.25
CA GLY A 155 10.69 -13.77 2.34
C GLY A 155 10.06 -12.39 2.50
N ASP A 156 10.82 -11.35 2.15
CA ASP A 156 10.37 -9.97 2.31
C ASP A 156 9.59 -9.49 1.09
N ALA A 157 8.27 -9.40 1.25
CA ALA A 157 7.36 -8.86 0.26
C ALA A 157 6.71 -7.56 0.75
N SER A 158 7.44 -6.76 1.53
CA SER A 158 6.89 -5.57 2.20
C SER A 158 7.12 -4.32 1.38
N ALA A 159 6.23 -3.34 1.53
CA ALA A 159 6.51 -1.98 1.08
C ALA A 159 7.23 -1.20 2.19
N TYR A 160 7.87 -0.09 1.83
CA TYR A 160 8.64 0.71 2.76
C TYR A 160 8.41 2.20 2.58
N LEU A 161 8.37 2.94 3.69
CA LEU A 161 8.67 4.37 3.69
C LEU A 161 10.14 4.54 4.03
N GLU A 162 10.88 5.31 3.23
CA GLU A 162 12.32 5.50 3.41
C GLU A 162 12.69 6.98 3.46
N GLY A 163 13.54 7.36 4.42
CA GLY A 163 14.09 8.71 4.53
C GLY A 163 15.11 8.84 5.66
N PRO A 164 15.48 10.08 6.06
CA PRO A 164 16.40 10.33 7.17
C PRO A 164 16.04 9.68 8.51
N ALA A 165 14.74 9.45 8.77
CA ALA A 165 14.27 8.73 9.96
C ALA A 165 14.49 7.20 9.89
N GLY A 166 15.13 6.71 8.83
CA GLY A 166 15.31 5.29 8.55
C GLY A 166 14.23 4.74 7.64
N ARG A 167 13.93 3.45 7.81
CA ARG A 167 13.01 2.71 6.95
C ARG A 167 11.87 2.15 7.78
N GLN A 168 10.65 2.59 7.49
CA GLN A 168 9.44 2.01 8.08
C GLN A 168 8.87 0.94 7.15
N ARG A 169 8.62 -0.25 7.70
CA ARG A 169 7.99 -1.37 7.00
C ARG A 169 6.47 -1.25 6.97
N LEU A 170 5.88 -1.56 5.82
CA LEU A 170 4.45 -1.80 5.61
C LEU A 170 4.28 -3.26 5.16
N THR A 171 3.64 -4.06 6.00
CA THR A 171 3.46 -5.50 5.82
C THR A 171 2.43 -5.76 4.72
N PHE A 172 2.72 -6.69 3.82
CA PHE A 172 1.78 -7.12 2.80
C PHE A 172 0.49 -7.69 3.41
N SER A 173 -0.64 -7.27 2.88
CA SER A 173 -1.98 -7.70 3.27
C SER A 173 -2.56 -8.54 2.14
N SER A 174 -2.57 -9.86 2.35
CA SER A 174 -3.20 -10.84 1.46
C SER A 174 -4.72 -10.62 1.37
N PRO A 175 -5.38 -10.89 0.24
CA PRO A 175 -4.87 -11.51 -1.00
C PRO A 175 -4.23 -10.52 -1.99
N VAL A 176 -3.53 -11.04 -3.01
CA VAL A 176 -3.28 -10.29 -4.24
C VAL A 176 -4.57 -10.28 -5.04
N ARG A 177 -5.02 -9.10 -5.46
CA ARG A 177 -6.22 -8.99 -6.29
C ARG A 177 -5.89 -8.70 -7.73
N PHE A 178 -6.71 -9.22 -8.62
CA PHE A 178 -6.63 -9.01 -10.05
C PHE A 178 -7.96 -8.47 -10.54
N ARG A 179 -7.92 -7.50 -11.45
CA ARG A 179 -9.12 -6.96 -12.08
C ARG A 179 -8.91 -6.83 -13.58
N ARG A 180 -9.72 -7.55 -14.35
CA ARG A 180 -9.72 -7.44 -15.81
C ARG A 180 -10.30 -6.09 -16.25
N LEU A 181 -9.67 -5.48 -17.25
CA LEU A 181 -10.19 -4.33 -17.98
C LEU A 181 -10.71 -4.80 -19.36
N SER A 182 -11.54 -3.98 -20.00
CA SER A 182 -12.20 -4.34 -21.26
C SER A 182 -11.28 -4.43 -22.49
N ASP A 183 -10.01 -4.04 -22.35
CA ASP A 183 -9.07 -3.81 -23.46
C ASP A 183 -7.77 -4.64 -23.34
N ASN A 184 -7.90 -5.91 -22.95
CA ASN A 184 -6.78 -6.86 -22.77
C ASN A 184 -5.76 -6.42 -21.71
N ARG A 185 -6.16 -5.50 -20.84
CA ARG A 185 -5.38 -5.10 -19.68
C ARG A 185 -5.92 -5.75 -18.42
N ILE A 186 -5.03 -5.89 -17.45
CA ILE A 186 -5.33 -6.39 -16.12
C ILE A 186 -4.68 -5.48 -15.09
N VAL A 187 -5.38 -5.22 -13.99
CA VAL A 187 -4.84 -4.48 -12.85
C VAL A 187 -4.48 -5.48 -11.78
N VAL A 188 -3.19 -5.50 -11.39
CA VAL A 188 -2.71 -6.22 -10.21
C VAL A 188 -2.76 -5.26 -9.03
N ILE A 189 -3.40 -5.66 -7.95
CA ILE A 189 -3.61 -4.81 -6.76
C ILE A 189 -2.96 -5.49 -5.56
N ASN A 190 -1.96 -4.82 -5.00
CA ASN A 190 -1.28 -5.22 -3.77
C ASN A 190 -1.58 -4.21 -2.67
N ARG A 191 -1.96 -4.71 -1.49
CA ARG A 191 -2.22 -3.87 -0.32
C ARG A 191 -1.15 -4.12 0.72
N PHE A 192 -0.67 -3.05 1.34
CA PHE A 192 0.30 -3.06 2.43
C PHE A 192 -0.26 -2.23 3.57
N ALA A 193 -0.03 -2.67 4.80
CA ALA A 193 -0.52 -2.00 5.99
C ALA A 193 0.61 -1.84 7.00
N LEU A 194 0.57 -0.74 7.76
CA LEU A 194 1.41 -0.60 8.94
C LEU A 194 1.12 -1.74 9.91
N ASP A 195 2.19 -2.39 10.37
CA ASP A 195 2.10 -3.40 11.41
C ASP A 195 1.53 -2.77 12.69
N PRO A 196 0.51 -3.36 13.33
CA PRO A 196 -0.01 -2.86 14.61
C PRO A 196 1.04 -2.73 15.72
N ALA A 197 2.16 -3.47 15.62
CA ALA A 197 3.30 -3.39 16.52
C ALA A 197 4.46 -2.53 15.96
N GLY A 198 4.26 -1.84 14.84
CA GLY A 198 5.30 -1.04 14.19
C GLY A 198 5.58 0.29 14.89
N ASP A 199 6.80 0.80 14.74
CA ASP A 199 7.29 2.01 15.44
C ASP A 199 6.51 3.29 15.15
N LEU A 200 5.85 3.38 13.98
CA LEU A 200 4.98 4.51 13.65
C LEU A 200 3.64 4.50 14.38
N VAL A 201 3.21 3.37 14.96
CA VAL A 201 1.93 3.32 15.66
C VAL A 201 1.97 4.22 16.88
N ASN A 202 0.93 5.03 17.07
CA ASN A 202 0.79 6.07 18.08
C ASN A 202 1.76 7.26 17.96
N GLN A 203 2.62 7.32 16.93
CA GLN A 203 3.43 8.50 16.66
C GLN A 203 2.57 9.64 16.10
N PRO A 204 2.96 10.90 16.31
CA PRO A 204 2.33 12.04 15.63
C PRO A 204 2.43 11.91 14.10
N THR A 205 1.39 12.32 13.37
CA THR A 205 1.38 12.28 11.90
C THR A 205 2.50 13.07 11.25
N HIS A 206 2.96 14.16 11.88
CA HIS A 206 4.07 14.98 11.36
C HIS A 206 5.39 14.19 11.21
N VAL A 207 5.56 13.06 11.92
CA VAL A 207 6.74 12.19 11.76
C VAL A 207 6.83 11.65 10.33
N LEU A 208 5.71 11.51 9.62
CA LEU A 208 5.69 11.08 8.22
C LEU A 208 6.43 12.05 7.29
N ALA A 209 6.54 13.33 7.65
CA ALA A 209 7.28 14.32 6.86
C ALA A 209 8.78 13.97 6.70
N ASN A 210 9.33 13.15 7.62
CA ASN A 210 10.72 12.70 7.59
C ASN A 210 11.00 11.60 6.57
N TYR A 211 9.99 11.03 5.90
CA TYR A 211 10.20 10.08 4.81
C TYR A 211 10.25 10.80 3.46
N LYS A 212 11.08 10.29 2.55
CA LYS A 212 11.31 10.86 1.22
C LYS A 212 10.71 10.00 0.12
N ASN A 213 10.74 8.67 0.28
CA ASN A 213 10.34 7.72 -0.75
C ASN A 213 9.37 6.68 -0.21
N ILE A 214 8.51 6.18 -1.11
CA ILE A 214 7.82 4.91 -0.98
C ILE A 214 8.56 3.90 -1.85
N ILE A 215 8.94 2.76 -1.29
CA ILE A 215 9.44 1.60 -2.03
C ILE A 215 8.31 0.57 -2.06
N ALA A 216 7.78 0.29 -3.23
CA ALA A 216 6.58 -0.51 -3.44
C ALA A 216 6.87 -1.69 -4.38
N PRO A 217 7.06 -2.91 -3.85
CA PRO A 217 7.09 -4.11 -4.69
C PRO A 217 5.70 -4.41 -5.24
N VAL A 218 5.61 -4.95 -6.45
CA VAL A 218 4.36 -5.51 -7.01
C VAL A 218 4.47 -7.02 -7.05
N ILE A 219 3.53 -7.69 -6.38
CA ILE A 219 3.51 -9.14 -6.25
C ILE A 219 2.49 -9.69 -7.24
N THR A 220 2.98 -10.42 -8.23
CA THR A 220 2.16 -11.04 -9.29
C THR A 220 2.02 -12.57 -9.13
N ILE A 221 2.59 -13.15 -8.07
CA ILE A 221 2.62 -14.59 -7.80
C ILE A 221 3.22 -15.34 -9.00
N VAL A 222 2.47 -16.24 -9.65
CA VAL A 222 2.90 -17.00 -10.84
C VAL A 222 2.41 -16.40 -12.16
N TRP A 223 1.58 -15.35 -12.10
CA TRP A 223 0.87 -14.79 -13.25
C TRP A 223 1.68 -13.73 -14.00
N GLY A 224 2.78 -13.25 -13.43
CA GLY A 224 3.66 -12.27 -14.09
C GLY A 224 4.19 -12.72 -15.45
N LYS A 225 4.25 -14.03 -15.72
CA LYS A 225 4.66 -14.58 -17.02
C LYS A 225 3.67 -14.27 -18.15
N GLU A 226 2.39 -14.03 -17.83
CA GLU A 226 1.33 -13.74 -18.79
C GLU A 226 1.29 -12.26 -19.19
N PHE A 227 2.07 -11.41 -18.50
CA PHE A 227 2.11 -9.97 -18.75
C PHE A 227 3.20 -9.62 -19.76
N ASP A 228 2.84 -8.79 -20.73
CA ASP A 228 3.74 -8.32 -21.79
C ASP A 228 4.47 -7.05 -21.35
N LYS A 229 3.70 -6.03 -20.98
CA LYS A 229 4.19 -4.72 -20.52
C LYS A 229 3.30 -4.15 -19.43
N PHE A 230 3.83 -3.25 -18.61
CA PHE A 230 3.02 -2.46 -17.70
C PHE A 230 2.91 -1.01 -18.18
N THR A 231 1.70 -0.46 -18.08
CA THR A 231 1.33 0.84 -18.68
C THR A 231 1.00 1.91 -17.67
N LEU A 232 0.65 1.52 -16.44
CA LEU A 232 0.23 2.46 -15.41
C LEU A 232 0.56 1.89 -14.03
N LEU A 233 1.21 2.70 -13.20
CA LEU A 233 1.33 2.48 -11.77
C LEU A 233 0.44 3.50 -11.07
N GLU A 234 -0.40 3.04 -10.14
CA GLU A 234 -1.19 3.91 -9.28
C GLU A 234 -0.91 3.53 -7.83
N LEU A 235 -0.66 4.53 -6.99
CA LEU A 235 -0.52 4.34 -5.55
C LEU A 235 -1.62 5.14 -4.86
N SER A 236 -2.26 4.52 -3.87
CA SER A 236 -3.16 5.21 -2.96
C SER A 236 -2.74 4.95 -1.52
N LEU A 237 -2.75 6.00 -0.69
CA LEU A 237 -2.32 5.93 0.69
C LEU A 237 -3.40 6.51 1.60
N SER A 238 -3.96 5.69 2.47
CA SER A 238 -4.95 6.11 3.48
C SER A 238 -4.30 6.10 4.87
N LEU A 239 -4.51 7.18 5.62
CA LEU A 239 -4.04 7.38 6.97
C LEU A 239 -5.25 7.47 7.91
N ASN A 240 -5.29 6.65 8.95
CA ASN A 240 -6.36 6.64 9.96
C ASN A 240 -7.78 6.47 9.38
N GLY A 241 -7.91 5.81 8.22
CA GLY A 241 -9.19 5.63 7.54
C GLY A 241 -9.71 6.87 6.80
N ALA A 242 -8.92 7.95 6.72
CA ALA A 242 -9.26 9.11 5.89
C ALA A 242 -9.21 8.77 4.39
N ASP A 243 -9.79 9.66 3.58
CA ASP A 243 -9.80 9.54 2.12
C ASP A 243 -8.36 9.35 1.59
N PRO A 244 -8.14 8.38 0.70
CA PRO A 244 -6.80 8.04 0.27
C PRO A 244 -6.20 9.14 -0.62
N ALA A 245 -4.97 9.54 -0.32
CA ALA A 245 -4.16 10.32 -1.22
C ALA A 245 -3.75 9.43 -2.40
N TYR A 246 -4.18 9.80 -3.61
CA TYR A 246 -4.00 9.01 -4.83
C TYR A 246 -3.06 9.71 -5.84
N TYR A 247 -2.19 8.93 -6.48
CA TYR A 247 -1.28 9.36 -7.55
C TYR A 247 -1.07 8.27 -8.59
N SER A 248 -0.79 8.66 -9.83
CA SER A 248 -0.53 7.75 -10.94
C SER A 248 0.67 8.17 -11.77
N TRP A 249 1.35 7.17 -12.34
CA TRP A 249 2.53 7.32 -13.19
C TRP A 249 2.35 6.44 -14.43
N PRO A 250 2.29 7.05 -15.63
CA PRO A 250 2.24 6.28 -16.86
C PRO A 250 3.58 5.62 -17.16
N TYR A 251 3.53 4.43 -17.75
CA TYR A 251 4.69 3.67 -18.20
C TYR A 251 4.43 3.12 -19.60
N ASP A 252 5.49 2.73 -20.30
CA ASP A 252 5.42 1.95 -21.52
C ASP A 252 6.68 1.09 -21.65
N VAL A 253 6.84 0.15 -20.72
CA VAL A 253 8.04 -0.70 -20.65
C VAL A 253 7.69 -2.18 -20.52
N PRO A 254 8.51 -3.09 -21.06
CA PRO A 254 8.30 -4.53 -20.92
C PRO A 254 8.17 -4.95 -19.46
N PHE A 255 7.29 -5.92 -19.21
CA PHE A 255 7.05 -6.42 -17.88
C PHE A 255 8.25 -7.25 -17.39
N GLN A 256 8.66 -7.00 -16.14
CA GLN A 256 9.67 -7.76 -15.43
C GLN A 256 9.05 -8.37 -14.18
N ILE A 257 9.38 -9.63 -13.88
CA ILE A 257 8.84 -10.32 -12.71
C ILE A 257 9.36 -9.67 -11.42
N GLY A 258 8.43 -9.40 -10.49
CA GLY A 258 8.74 -8.78 -9.20
C GLY A 258 9.24 -7.34 -9.32
N PRO A 259 8.57 -6.45 -10.07
CA PRO A 259 9.04 -5.08 -10.22
C PRO A 259 8.91 -4.35 -8.87
N VAL A 260 9.92 -3.54 -8.56
CA VAL A 260 9.95 -2.69 -7.35
C VAL A 260 10.03 -1.24 -7.79
N PHE A 261 9.09 -0.44 -7.30
CA PHE A 261 9.01 0.97 -7.65
C PHE A 261 9.47 1.84 -6.49
N THR A 262 10.31 2.83 -6.77
CA THR A 262 10.67 3.89 -5.83
C THR A 262 9.98 5.16 -6.26
N VAL A 263 9.05 5.65 -5.43
CA VAL A 263 8.17 6.79 -5.73
C VAL A 263 8.40 7.89 -4.70
N PRO A 264 8.50 9.17 -5.11
CA PRO A 264 8.61 10.29 -4.16
C PRO A 264 7.39 10.37 -3.23
N PHE A 265 7.65 10.38 -1.92
CA PHE A 265 6.61 10.51 -0.88
C PHE A 265 6.06 11.94 -0.80
N GLU A 266 6.79 12.92 -1.31
CA GLU A 266 6.44 14.34 -1.28
C GLU A 266 5.04 14.62 -1.84
N ASN A 267 4.66 13.90 -2.89
CA ASN A 267 3.33 14.00 -3.48
C ASN A 267 2.24 13.67 -2.44
N PHE A 268 2.43 12.63 -1.63
CA PHE A 268 1.46 12.22 -0.62
C PHE A 268 1.37 13.20 0.54
N LYS A 269 2.49 13.81 0.96
CA LYS A 269 2.53 14.77 2.09
C LYS A 269 1.54 15.91 1.91
N LYS A 270 1.55 16.54 0.73
CA LYS A 270 0.65 17.65 0.42
C LYS A 270 -0.84 17.29 0.57
N LYS A 271 -1.24 16.08 0.18
CA LYS A 271 -2.63 15.60 0.31
C LYS A 271 -2.98 15.16 1.73
N LEU A 272 -1.99 14.69 2.49
CA LEU A 272 -2.15 14.31 3.90
C LEU A 272 -2.08 15.51 4.87
N GLY A 273 -1.75 16.71 4.38
CA GLY A 273 -1.60 17.91 5.21
C GLY A 273 -0.34 17.88 6.09
N LEU A 274 0.74 17.27 5.59
CA LEU A 274 2.04 17.14 6.24
C LEU A 274 3.04 18.18 5.77
#